data_AF-A0A2W4SGF9-F1
#
_entry.id   AF-A0A2W4SGF9-F1
#
_cell.length_a   1.000
_cell.length_b   1.000
_cell.length_c   1.000
_cell.angle_alpha   90.00
_cell.angle_beta   90.00
_cell.angle_gamma   90.00
#
_symmetry.space_group_name_H-M   'P 1'
#
loop_
_entity.id
_entity.type
_entity.pdbx_description
1 polymer ?
#
loop_
_entity_poly.entity_id
_entity_poly.type
_entity_poly.pdbx_seq_one_letter_code
_entity_poly.pdbx_strand_id
1 'polypeptide(L)' 'MVEYWEVKGNKVQNFSWITDIEITPKKVAKIVRGGRARWKIENETFNTLKDQGYCLEHNYGHGEENLATNFGV' A
#
# COMPACT_ATOMS: atom_id res chain seq x y z
N MET A 1 -4.68 -17.11 8.44
CA MET A 1 -3.61 -16.62 7.55
C MET A 1 -3.92 -17.03 6.12
N VAL A 2 -3.71 -16.15 5.14
CA VAL A 2 -3.87 -16.43 3.70
C VAL A 2 -2.53 -16.25 3.02
N GLU A 3 -2.15 -17.21 2.18
CA GLU A 3 -0.97 -17.13 1.31
C GLU A 3 -1.37 -17.05 -0.15
N TYR A 4 -0.63 -16.25 -0.92
CA TYR A 4 -0.88 -16.04 -2.34
C TYR A 4 0.45 -15.93 -3.09
N TRP A 5 0.61 -16.80 -4.09
CA TRP A 5 1.81 -16.88 -4.91
C TRP A 5 1.51 -16.34 -6.29
N GLU A 6 2.25 -15.31 -6.71
CA GLU A 6 2.18 -14.72 -8.05
C GLU A 6 3.46 -15.07 -8.81
N VAL A 7 3.31 -15.78 -9.93
CA VAL A 7 4.42 -16.10 -10.84
C VAL A 7 4.30 -15.22 -12.09
N LYS A 8 5.31 -14.40 -12.36
CA LYS A 8 5.42 -13.54 -13.54
C LYS A 8 6.75 -13.84 -14.25
N GLY A 9 6.69 -14.71 -15.26
CA GLY A 9 7.89 -15.23 -15.92
C GLY A 9 8.81 -15.92 -14.91
N ASN A 10 10.06 -15.48 -14.80
CA ASN A 10 11.03 -16.01 -13.82
C ASN A 10 10.96 -15.35 -12.44
N LYS A 11 10.02 -14.42 -12.20
CA LYS A 11 9.84 -13.79 -10.90
C LYS A 11 8.69 -14.45 -10.14
N VAL A 12 8.99 -14.98 -8.97
CA VAL A 12 8.00 -15.50 -8.02
C VAL A 12 7.87 -14.52 -6.86
N GLN A 13 6.65 -14.12 -6.54
CA GLN A 13 6.35 -13.29 -5.38
C GLN A 13 5.39 -14.05 -4.47
N ASN A 14 5.69 -14.06 -3.17
CA ASN A 14 4.81 -14.62 -2.14
C ASN A 14 4.23 -13.48 -1.31
N PHE A 15 2.92 -13.51 -1.11
CA PHE A 15 2.20 -12.58 -0.24
C PHE A 15 1.48 -13.37 0.86
N SER A 16 1.73 -12.98 2.10
CA SER A 16 1.07 -13.57 3.27
C SER A 16 0.32 -12.49 4.04
N TRP A 17 -0.93 -12.78 4.40
CA TRP A 17 -1.76 -11.87 5.19
C TRP A 17 -2.35 -12.57 6.41
N ILE A 18 -2.23 -11.92 7.56
CA ILE A 18 -2.90 -12.28 8.80
C ILE A 18 -4.15 -11.40 8.91
N THR A 19 -5.28 -12.01 9.26
CA THR A 19 -6.56 -11.32 9.33
C THR A 19 -7.49 -12.04 10.30
N ASP A 20 -8.31 -11.28 11.01
CA ASP A 20 -9.41 -11.77 11.85
C ASP A 20 -10.66 -12.11 11.03
N ILE A 21 -10.67 -11.79 9.73
CA ILE A 21 -11.75 -12.17 8.84
C ILE A 21 -11.73 -13.69 8.67
N GLU A 22 -12.86 -14.32 8.94
CA GLU A 22 -13.06 -15.75 8.73
C GLU A 22 -12.74 -16.15 7.27
N ILE A 23 -11.78 -17.05 7.13
CA ILE A 23 -11.31 -17.53 5.82
C ILE A 23 -12.25 -18.63 5.34
N THR A 24 -13.02 -18.30 4.30
CA THR A 24 -13.89 -19.25 3.59
C THR A 24 -13.62 -19.19 2.09
N PRO A 25 -13.93 -20.25 1.31
CA PRO A 25 -13.73 -20.24 -0.14
C PRO A 25 -14.42 -19.07 -0.87
N LYS A 26 -15.55 -18.59 -0.33
CA LYS A 26 -16.29 -17.45 -0.90
C LYS A 26 -15.65 -16.09 -0.57
N LYS A 27 -14.96 -15.98 0.57
CA LYS A 27 -14.34 -14.72 1.06
C LYS A 27 -12.88 -14.59 0.66
N VAL A 28 -12.15 -15.70 0.46
CA VAL A 28 -10.70 -15.69 0.21
C VAL A 28 -10.31 -14.81 -0.99
N ALA A 29 -11.08 -14.85 -2.08
CA ALA A 29 -10.84 -14.01 -3.25
C ALA A 29 -10.92 -12.50 -2.93
N LYS A 30 -11.85 -12.10 -2.05
CA LYS A 30 -11.98 -10.71 -1.60
C LYS A 30 -10.81 -10.31 -0.71
N ILE A 31 -10.36 -11.20 0.19
CA ILE A 31 -9.20 -10.97 1.06
C ILE A 31 -7.94 -10.75 0.22
N VAL A 32 -7.67 -11.63 -0.74
CA VAL A 32 -6.51 -11.51 -1.65
C VAL A 32 -6.58 -10.21 -2.46
N ARG A 33 -7.77 -9.86 -3.00
CA ARG A 33 -7.95 -8.62 -3.77
C ARG A 33 -7.67 -7.37 -2.91
N GLY A 34 -8.14 -7.35 -1.66
CA GLY A 34 -7.83 -6.28 -0.71
C GLY A 34 -6.33 -6.20 -0.40
N GLY A 35 -5.70 -7.34 -0.15
CA GLY A 35 -4.26 -7.43 0.08
C GLY A 35 -3.42 -6.91 -1.09
N ARG A 36 -3.81 -7.21 -2.34
CA ARG A 36 -3.16 -6.68 -3.54
C ARG A 36 -3.40 -5.18 -3.75
N ALA A 37 -4.59 -4.68 -3.43
CA ALA A 37 -4.87 -3.25 -3.48
C ALA A 37 -3.96 -2.46 -2.52
N ARG A 38 -3.78 -2.94 -1.28
CA ARG A 38 -2.84 -2.36 -0.31
C ARG A 38 -1.42 -2.32 -0.86
N TRP A 39 -0.94 -3.44 -1.43
CA TRP A 39 0.39 -3.51 -2.02
C TRP A 39 0.57 -2.51 -3.18
N LYS A 40 -0.44 -2.34 -4.04
CA LYS A 40 -0.40 -1.38 -5.15
C LYS A 40 -0.29 0.06 -4.64
N ILE A 41 -1.05 0.43 -3.60
CA ILE A 41 -0.97 1.76 -2.97
C ILE A 41 0.45 2.00 -2.44
N GLU A 42 1.04 0.99 -1.80
CA GLU A 42 2.41 1.10 -1.27
C GLU A 42 3.45 1.24 -2.39
N ASN A 43 3.36 0.43 -3.43
CA ASN A 43 4.37 0.41 -4.49
C ASN A 43 4.24 1.57 -5.49
N GLU A 44 3.04 2.12 -5.69
CA GLU A 44 2.82 3.20 -6.65
C GLU A 44 2.64 4.53 -5.91
N THR A 45 1.61 4.67 -5.09
CA THR A 45 1.28 5.97 -4.46
C THR A 45 2.37 6.43 -3.51
N PHE A 46 2.86 5.59 -2.59
CA PHE A 46 3.91 6.04 -1.66
C PHE A 46 5.26 6.25 -2.34
N ASN A 47 5.62 5.46 -3.36
CA ASN A 47 6.84 5.72 -4.12
C ASN A 47 6.72 7.01 -4.95
N THR A 48 5.58 7.29 -5.58
CA THR A 48 5.35 8.56 -6.27
C THR A 48 5.44 9.74 -5.30
N LEU A 49 4.82 9.64 -4.12
CA LEU A 49 4.83 10.69 -3.10
C LEU A 49 6.22 10.96 -2.51
N LYS A 50 7.09 9.95 -2.49
CA LYS A 50 8.45 10.06 -1.95
C LYS A 50 9.46 10.47 -3.03
N ASP A 51 9.42 9.83 -4.19
CA ASP A 51 10.48 9.88 -5.20
C ASP A 51 10.12 10.69 -6.46
N GLN A 52 8.84 11.02 -6.69
CA GLN A 52 8.38 11.73 -7.89
C GLN A 52 7.91 13.17 -7.61
N GLY A 53 8.68 13.91 -6.81
CA GLY A 53 8.59 15.38 -6.74
C GLY A 53 7.72 15.96 -5.63
N TYR A 54 7.08 15.13 -4.81
CA TYR A 54 6.39 15.60 -3.59
C TYR A 54 7.31 15.66 -2.36
N CYS A 55 8.49 15.01 -2.42
CA CYS A 55 9.55 15.09 -1.41
C CYS A 55 9.08 14.89 0.04
N LEU A 56 8.04 14.07 0.26
CA LEU A 56 7.44 13.86 1.58
C LEU A 56 8.28 12.99 2.52
N GLU A 57 9.47 12.56 2.12
CA GLU A 57 10.40 11.81 2.98
C GLU A 57 11.00 12.65 4.10
N HIS A 58 11.04 13.98 3.94
CA HIS A 58 11.54 14.88 4.97
C HIS A 58 10.71 16.15 5.01
N ASN A 59 9.94 16.32 6.09
CA ASN A 59 9.22 17.56 6.32
C ASN A 59 10.24 18.59 6.85
N TYR A 60 10.75 19.46 5.97
CA TYR A 60 11.65 20.56 6.33
C TYR A 60 10.87 21.68 7.04
N GLY A 61 10.25 21.38 8.18
CA GLY A 61 9.41 22.31 8.94
C GLY A 61 10.08 23.67 9.12
N HIS A 62 9.80 24.58 8.20
CA HIS A 62 10.35 25.92 8.14
C HIS A 62 9.17 26.87 7.98
N GLY A 63 8.47 27.09 9.09
CA GLY A 63 7.43 28.09 9.20
C GLY A 63 6.76 27.98 10.55
N GLU A 64 6.98 28.96 11.42
CA GLU A 64 6.20 29.10 12.66
C GLU A 64 4.74 29.54 12.38
N GLU A 65 4.39 29.86 11.13
CA GLU A 65 3.01 30.10 10.71
C GLU A 65 2.67 29.38 9.40
N ASN A 66 1.62 28.55 9.46
CA ASN A 66 1.01 27.73 8.40
C ASN A 66 1.76 26.41 8.08
N LEU A 67 1.62 25.44 8.98
CA LEU A 67 2.03 24.06 8.72
C LEU A 67 0.95 23.30 7.92
N ALA A 68 1.35 22.86 6.72
CA ALA A 68 0.70 21.91 5.84
C ALA A 68 -0.77 22.19 5.47
N THR A 69 -0.97 22.81 4.29
CA THR A 69 -2.23 22.69 3.56
C THR A 69 -2.43 21.22 3.17
N ASN A 70 -3.11 20.46 4.02
CA ASN A 70 -3.71 19.20 3.61
C ASN A 70 -4.94 19.57 2.76
N PHE A 71 -4.93 19.22 1.47
CA PHE A 71 -6.04 19.48 0.56
C PHE A 71 -7.32 18.81 1.09
N GLY A 72 -8.13 19.58 1.83
CA GLY A 72 -9.50 19.25 2.18
C GLY A 72 -10.45 19.84 1.14
N VAL A 73 -11.00 18.93 0.31
CA VAL A 73 -12.12 19.05 -0.66
C VAL A 73 -12.08 20.22 -1.64
#